data_AF-W1YF27-F1
#
_entry.id   AF-W1YF27-F1
#
_cell.length_a   1.000
_cell.length_b   1.000
_cell.length_c   1.000
_cell.angle_alpha   90.00
_cell.angle_beta   90.00
_cell.angle_gamma   90.00
#
_symmetry.space_group_name_H-M   'P 1'
#
loop_
_entity.id
_entity.type
_entity.pdbx_description
1 polymer ?
#
loop_
_entity_poly.entity_id
_entity_poly.type
_entity_poly.pdbx_seq_one_letter_code
_entity_poly.pdbx_strand_id
1 'polypeptide(L)'
;FYDRKEIKDVLAYLRVLYNPFDDLSLLRIINVPKRSIGATTVAKLQDYARANGTSLFMTLTQLHLVDTIKGKTKEKLEEFGILIFTLVAEMEDKTVLDILESILDRTGYLAQLEESTDPQDQARAENIGELLS
;
A
#
# COMPACT_ATOMS: atom_id res chain seq x y z
N PHE A 1 16.82 5.61 12.04
CA PHE A 1 15.46 6.13 11.78
C PHE A 1 14.85 5.49 10.53
N TYR A 2 15.33 5.79 9.32
CA TYR A 2 14.75 5.28 8.05
C TYR A 2 14.78 3.77 7.83
N ASP A 3 15.54 3.01 8.62
CA ASP A 3 15.59 1.55 8.51
C ASP A 3 14.43 0.82 9.18
N ARG A 4 13.69 1.52 10.05
CA ARG A 4 12.56 0.98 10.77
C ARG A 4 11.45 0.54 9.81
N LYS A 5 10.71 -0.51 10.17
CA LYS A 5 9.78 -1.19 9.26
C LYS A 5 8.66 -0.26 8.80
N GLU A 6 8.03 0.41 9.74
CA GLU A 6 6.93 1.34 9.58
C GLU A 6 7.33 2.56 8.75
N ILE A 7 8.54 3.09 8.95
CA ILE A 7 9.08 4.17 8.13
C ILE A 7 9.25 3.71 6.68
N LYS A 8 9.81 2.53 6.46
CA LYS A 8 9.92 1.94 5.12
C LYS A 8 8.55 1.65 4.48
N ASP A 9 7.54 1.30 5.27
CA ASP A 9 6.17 1.06 4.80
C ASP A 9 5.55 2.38 4.30
N VAL A 10 5.64 3.45 5.09
CA VAL A 10 5.15 4.80 4.72
C VAL A 10 5.91 5.35 3.49
N LEU A 11 7.23 5.22 3.46
CA LEU A 11 8.03 5.63 2.30
C LEU A 11 7.70 4.83 1.03
N ALA A 12 7.31 3.56 1.17
CA ALA A 12 6.89 2.76 0.02
C ALA A 12 5.55 3.22 -0.55
N TYR A 13 4.62 3.69 0.29
CA TYR A 13 3.43 4.40 -0.22
C TYR A 13 3.83 5.61 -1.05
N LEU A 14 4.63 6.53 -0.51
CA LEU A 14 5.09 7.71 -1.24
C LEU A 14 5.76 7.35 -2.58
N ARG A 15 6.61 6.31 -2.60
CA ARG A 15 7.26 5.84 -3.83
C ARG A 15 6.26 5.33 -4.87
N VAL A 16 5.24 4.58 -4.45
CA VAL A 16 4.19 4.10 -5.36
C VAL A 16 3.35 5.26 -5.88
N LEU A 17 3.06 6.27 -5.06
CA LEU A 17 2.29 7.44 -5.52
C LEU A 17 3.08 8.23 -6.57
N TYR A 18 4.38 8.44 -6.36
CA TYR A 18 5.26 9.13 -7.31
C TYR A 18 5.59 8.29 -8.55
N ASN A 19 5.81 6.98 -8.38
CA ASN A 19 6.11 6.03 -9.43
C ASN A 19 5.27 4.75 -9.25
N PRO A 20 4.06 4.69 -9.84
CA PRO A 20 3.20 3.51 -9.75
C PRO A 20 3.82 2.23 -10.34
N PHE A 21 4.89 2.34 -11.13
CA PHE A 21 5.60 1.20 -11.70
C PHE A 21 6.68 0.60 -10.77
N ASP A 22 6.84 1.12 -9.55
CA ASP A 22 7.69 0.51 -8.52
C ASP A 22 7.01 -0.73 -7.90
N ASP A 23 7.17 -1.87 -8.58
CA ASP A 23 6.61 -3.15 -8.12
C ASP A 23 7.14 -3.57 -6.74
N LEU A 24 8.39 -3.23 -6.37
CA LEU A 24 8.95 -3.60 -5.07
C LEU A 24 8.26 -2.85 -3.93
N SER A 25 8.06 -1.53 -4.12
CA SER A 25 7.33 -0.73 -3.14
C SER A 25 5.86 -1.16 -3.09
N LEU A 26 5.23 -1.44 -4.23
CA LEU A 26 3.83 -1.90 -4.26
C LEU A 26 3.64 -3.24 -3.54
N LEU A 27 4.53 -4.22 -3.76
CA LEU A 27 4.51 -5.51 -3.05
C LEU A 27 4.68 -5.35 -1.54
N ARG A 28 5.43 -4.34 -1.10
CA ARG A 28 5.63 -4.05 0.33
C ARG A 28 4.32 -3.59 0.98
N ILE A 29 3.55 -2.74 0.31
CA ILE A 29 2.39 -2.08 0.90
C ILE A 29 1.05 -2.74 0.57
N ILE A 30 0.99 -3.64 -0.40
CA ILE A 30 -0.26 -4.26 -0.88
C ILE A 30 -1.09 -4.88 0.26
N ASN A 31 -0.43 -5.39 1.29
CA ASN A 31 -1.08 -5.97 2.47
C ASN A 31 -0.62 -5.33 3.79
N VAL A 32 -0.16 -4.08 3.74
CA VAL A 32 0.19 -3.26 4.93
C VAL A 32 -0.52 -1.91 4.85
N PRO A 33 -1.43 -1.54 5.78
CA PRO A 33 -2.11 -2.36 6.79
C PRO A 33 -2.70 -3.68 6.27
N LYS A 34 -3.01 -4.61 7.19
CA LYS A 34 -3.48 -5.96 6.81
C LYS A 34 -4.82 -5.88 6.07
N ARG A 35 -4.80 -6.19 4.77
CA ARG A 35 -5.99 -6.24 3.89
C ARG A 35 -6.49 -7.64 3.62
N SER A 36 -5.85 -8.65 4.22
CA SER A 36 -6.13 -10.08 3.95
C SER A 36 -5.93 -10.45 2.47
N ILE A 37 -4.91 -9.86 1.84
CA ILE A 37 -4.38 -10.24 0.52
C ILE A 37 -3.22 -11.19 0.78
N GLY A 38 -3.48 -12.50 0.61
CA GLY A 38 -2.51 -13.56 0.94
C GLY A 38 -1.42 -13.73 -0.12
N ALA A 39 -0.31 -14.39 0.28
CA ALA A 39 0.85 -14.62 -0.58
C ALA A 39 0.50 -15.32 -1.90
N THR A 40 -0.40 -16.31 -1.89
CA THR A 40 -0.86 -16.99 -3.11
C THR A 40 -1.53 -16.03 -4.10
N THR A 41 -2.29 -15.06 -3.61
CA THR A 41 -2.94 -14.06 -4.48
C THR A 41 -1.93 -13.07 -5.03
N VAL A 42 -0.96 -12.64 -4.21
CA VAL A 42 0.16 -11.81 -4.67
C VAL A 42 0.97 -12.53 -5.76
N ALA A 43 1.28 -13.82 -5.57
CA ALA A 43 1.98 -14.62 -6.56
C ALA A 43 1.22 -14.71 -7.89
N LYS A 44 -0.10 -14.96 -7.85
CA LYS A 44 -0.95 -14.95 -9.06
C LYS A 44 -0.93 -13.60 -9.79
N LEU A 45 -0.93 -12.49 -9.03
CA LEU A 45 -0.84 -11.15 -9.60
C LEU A 45 0.51 -10.95 -10.31
N GLN A 46 1.61 -11.36 -9.66
CA GLN A 46 2.96 -11.31 -10.23
C GLN A 46 3.12 -12.20 -11.47
N ASP A 47 2.56 -13.41 -11.45
CA ASP A 47 2.64 -14.34 -12.57
C ASP A 47 1.86 -13.81 -13.78
N TYR A 48 0.69 -13.22 -13.56
CA TYR A 48 -0.06 -12.55 -14.63
C TYR A 48 0.72 -11.36 -15.20
N ALA A 49 1.26 -10.50 -14.33
CA ALA A 49 2.05 -9.33 -14.74
C ALA A 49 3.25 -9.75 -15.61
N ARG A 50 3.99 -10.77 -15.17
CA ARG A 50 5.13 -11.34 -15.90
C ARG A 50 4.71 -11.93 -17.25
N ALA A 51 3.62 -12.70 -17.29
CA ALA A 51 3.15 -13.35 -18.51
C ALA A 51 2.70 -12.35 -19.59
N ASN A 52 2.22 -11.17 -19.18
CA ASN A 52 1.72 -10.13 -20.08
C ASN A 52 2.71 -8.97 -20.29
N GLY A 53 3.88 -9.01 -19.66
CA GLY A 53 4.87 -7.94 -19.75
C GLY A 53 4.39 -6.61 -19.16
N THR A 54 3.51 -6.66 -18.15
CA THR A 54 2.95 -5.47 -17.49
C THR A 54 3.52 -5.31 -16.08
N SER A 55 3.44 -4.10 -15.50
CA SER A 55 3.71 -3.90 -14.07
C SER A 55 2.60 -4.49 -13.20
N LEU A 56 2.83 -4.58 -11.89
CA LEU A 56 1.78 -4.95 -10.94
C LEU A 56 0.67 -3.92 -10.91
N PHE A 57 1.02 -2.63 -10.96
CA PHE A 57 0.03 -1.56 -10.98
C PHE A 57 -0.90 -1.65 -12.20
N MET A 58 -0.34 -1.84 -13.41
CA MET A 58 -1.15 -2.07 -14.62
C MET A 58 -2.01 -3.32 -14.49
N THR A 59 -1.50 -4.38 -13.84
CA THR A 59 -2.28 -5.57 -13.56
C THR A 59 -3.47 -5.28 -12.62
N LEU A 60 -3.29 -4.43 -11.62
CA LEU A 60 -4.39 -3.99 -10.75
C LEU A 60 -5.47 -3.24 -11.53
N THR A 61 -5.10 -2.39 -12.51
CA THR A 61 -6.09 -1.66 -13.33
C THR A 61 -6.90 -2.57 -14.25
N GLN A 62 -6.41 -3.77 -14.54
CA GLN A 62 -7.04 -4.76 -15.41
C GLN A 62 -7.38 -6.07 -14.67
N LEU A 63 -7.64 -6.01 -13.37
CA LEU A 63 -8.01 -7.16 -12.53
C LEU A 63 -9.18 -7.99 -13.08
N HIS A 64 -10.04 -7.38 -13.90
CA HIS A 64 -11.11 -8.07 -14.60
C HIS A 64 -10.62 -9.14 -15.61
N LEU A 65 -9.39 -9.01 -16.11
CA LEU A 65 -8.75 -9.97 -17.03
C LEU A 65 -7.97 -11.08 -16.30
N VAL A 66 -7.84 -11.02 -14.98
CA VAL A 66 -7.05 -11.98 -14.19
C VAL A 66 -7.97 -13.09 -13.64
N ASP A 67 -8.29 -14.07 -14.47
CA ASP A 67 -9.23 -15.16 -14.13
C ASP A 67 -8.79 -16.02 -12.94
N THR A 68 -7.51 -16.03 -12.58
CA THR A 68 -6.97 -16.84 -11.48
C THR A 68 -7.28 -16.24 -10.09
N ILE A 69 -7.71 -14.98 -10.02
CA ILE A 69 -8.05 -14.26 -8.79
C ILE A 69 -9.55 -13.95 -8.80
N LYS A 70 -10.29 -14.48 -7.81
CA LYS A 70 -11.77 -14.42 -7.77
C LYS A 70 -12.31 -14.10 -6.39
N GLY A 71 -13.58 -13.70 -6.33
CA GLY A 71 -14.34 -13.48 -5.10
C GLY A 71 -13.73 -12.39 -4.21
N LYS A 72 -13.85 -12.56 -2.89
CA LYS A 72 -13.47 -11.54 -1.88
C LYS A 72 -12.03 -11.04 -1.99
N THR A 73 -11.09 -11.85 -2.45
CA THR A 73 -9.69 -11.37 -2.59
C THR A 73 -9.51 -10.49 -3.83
N LYS A 74 -10.34 -10.66 -4.86
CA LYS A 74 -10.37 -9.74 -6.00
C LYS A 74 -10.91 -8.38 -5.57
N GLU A 75 -12.03 -8.36 -4.85
CA GLU A 75 -12.64 -7.15 -4.29
C GLU A 75 -11.62 -6.35 -3.45
N LYS A 76 -10.86 -7.02 -2.58
CA LYS A 76 -9.79 -6.40 -1.78
C LYS A 76 -8.66 -5.78 -2.62
N LEU A 77 -8.30 -6.39 -3.74
CA LEU A 77 -7.29 -5.83 -4.64
C LEU A 77 -7.84 -4.63 -5.42
N GLU A 78 -9.11 -4.67 -5.80
CA GLU A 78 -9.81 -3.56 -6.44
C GLU A 78 -9.90 -2.36 -5.47
N GLU A 79 -10.29 -2.59 -4.22
CA GLU A 79 -10.27 -1.60 -3.13
C GLU A 79 -8.86 -1.00 -2.93
N PHE A 80 -7.83 -1.82 -2.92
CA PHE A 80 -6.45 -1.34 -2.83
C PHE A 80 -6.05 -0.50 -4.05
N GLY A 81 -6.43 -0.92 -5.27
CA GLY A 81 -6.21 -0.14 -6.48
C GLY A 81 -6.88 1.24 -6.40
N ILE A 82 -8.15 1.28 -5.99
CA ILE A 82 -8.91 2.52 -5.80
C ILE A 82 -8.23 3.44 -4.78
N LEU A 83 -7.75 2.90 -3.66
CA LEU A 83 -7.00 3.66 -2.65
C LEU A 83 -5.76 4.34 -3.26
N ILE A 84 -4.95 3.60 -4.03
CA ILE A 84 -3.75 4.16 -4.66
C ILE A 84 -4.13 5.25 -5.69
N PHE A 85 -5.13 5.00 -6.54
CA PHE A 85 -5.60 6.03 -7.48
C PHE A 85 -6.10 7.30 -6.80
N THR A 86 -6.82 7.14 -5.69
CA THR A 86 -7.33 8.26 -4.89
C THR A 86 -6.16 9.08 -4.33
N LEU A 87 -5.16 8.42 -3.75
CA LEU A 87 -3.98 9.09 -3.20
C LEU A 87 -3.12 9.77 -4.29
N VAL A 88 -2.99 9.17 -5.48
CA VAL A 88 -2.29 9.80 -6.62
C VAL A 88 -3.01 11.06 -7.08
N ALA A 89 -4.34 11.03 -7.17
CA ALA A 89 -5.14 12.19 -7.58
C ALA A 89 -5.04 13.37 -6.60
N GLU A 90 -4.70 13.12 -5.33
CA GLU A 90 -4.52 14.15 -4.32
C GLU A 90 -3.14 14.84 -4.36
N MET A 91 -2.19 14.32 -5.13
CA MET A 91 -0.82 14.84 -5.15
C MET A 91 -0.66 16.22 -5.78
N GLU A 92 -1.57 16.64 -6.67
CA GLU A 92 -1.36 17.83 -7.50
C GLU A 92 -1.31 19.14 -6.68
N ASP A 93 -2.03 19.20 -5.55
CA ASP A 93 -2.19 20.41 -4.74
C ASP A 93 -1.74 20.26 -3.27
N LYS A 94 -0.97 19.21 -2.95
CA LYS A 94 -0.60 18.86 -1.57
C LYS A 94 0.90 18.88 -1.33
N THR A 95 1.30 19.28 -0.13
CA THR A 95 2.69 19.12 0.32
C THR A 95 3.00 17.65 0.63
N VAL A 96 4.29 17.31 0.75
CA VAL A 96 4.70 15.96 1.16
C VAL A 96 4.10 15.57 2.51
N LEU A 97 4.00 16.53 3.45
CA LEU A 97 3.41 16.29 4.76
C LEU A 97 1.90 15.98 4.63
N ASP A 98 1.15 16.77 3.85
CA ASP A 98 -0.27 16.52 3.61
C ASP A 98 -0.52 15.14 2.98
N ILE A 99 0.36 14.70 2.08
CA ILE A 99 0.27 13.37 1.46
C ILE A 99 0.59 12.27 2.48
N LEU A 100 1.60 12.46 3.33
CA LEU A 100 1.91 11.52 4.42
C LEU A 100 0.72 11.35 5.36
N GLU A 101 0.11 12.45 5.79
CA GLU A 101 -1.11 12.42 6.61
C GLU A 101 -2.26 11.72 5.88
N SER A 102 -2.47 12.04 4.60
CA SER A 102 -3.51 11.40 3.77
C SER A 102 -3.29 9.90 3.61
N ILE A 103 -2.04 9.44 3.48
CA ILE A 103 -1.69 8.02 3.49
C ILE A 103 -2.09 7.39 4.82
N LEU A 104 -1.67 7.97 5.94
CA LEU A 104 -1.90 7.41 7.27
C LEU A 104 -3.39 7.33 7.62
N ASP A 105 -4.16 8.36 7.29
CA ASP A 105 -5.61 8.43 7.48
C ASP A 105 -6.34 7.41 6.59
N ARG A 106 -6.17 7.48 5.27
CA ARG A 106 -6.92 6.63 4.32
C ARG A 106 -6.57 5.15 4.41
N THR A 107 -5.34 4.82 4.82
CA THR A 107 -4.94 3.43 5.05
C THR A 107 -5.35 2.91 6.41
N GLY A 108 -5.63 3.79 7.38
CA GLY A 108 -5.80 3.47 8.78
C GLY A 108 -4.52 2.96 9.45
N TYR A 109 -3.33 3.25 8.90
CA TYR A 109 -2.10 2.62 9.37
C TYR A 109 -1.69 3.10 10.76
N LEU A 110 -1.74 4.41 11.00
CA LEU A 110 -1.43 4.95 12.32
C LEU A 110 -2.47 4.49 13.35
N ALA A 111 -3.76 4.63 13.02
CA ALA A 111 -4.85 4.19 13.89
C ALA A 111 -4.73 2.70 14.28
N GLN A 112 -4.40 1.82 13.33
CA GLN A 112 -4.20 0.39 13.63
C GLN A 112 -3.07 0.15 14.65
N LEU A 113 -1.98 0.93 14.58
CA LEU A 113 -0.85 0.79 15.50
C LEU A 113 -1.20 1.35 16.88
N GLU A 114 -1.89 2.49 16.93
CA GLU A 114 -2.33 3.13 18.17
C GLU A 114 -3.38 2.30 18.94
N GLU A 115 -4.26 1.60 18.23
CA GLU A 115 -5.26 0.69 18.83
C GLU A 115 -4.65 -0.64 19.35
N SER A 116 -3.41 -0.96 18.96
CA SER A 116 -2.75 -2.22 19.35
C SER A 116 -2.25 -2.18 20.79
N THR A 117 -2.47 -3.25 21.56
CA THR A 117 -1.90 -3.38 22.92
C THR A 117 -0.46 -3.89 22.92
N ASP A 118 0.11 -4.19 21.74
CA ASP A 118 1.50 -4.61 21.59
C ASP A 118 2.45 -3.41 21.81
N PRO A 119 3.36 -3.45 22.80
CA PRO A 119 4.35 -2.39 23.01
C PRO A 119 5.20 -2.10 21.77
N GLN A 120 5.42 -3.09 20.91
CA GLN A 120 6.14 -2.90 19.66
C GLN A 120 5.35 -2.04 18.66
N ASP A 121 4.03 -2.19 18.61
CA ASP A 121 3.17 -1.37 17.73
C ASP A 121 3.05 0.06 18.25
N GLN A 122 2.97 0.26 19.57
CA GLN A 122 3.02 1.58 20.19
C GLN A 122 4.34 2.31 19.84
N ALA A 123 5.47 1.63 19.95
CA ALA A 123 6.76 2.19 19.52
C ALA A 123 6.81 2.51 18.01
N ARG A 124 6.08 1.77 17.16
CA ARG A 124 5.97 2.09 15.72
C ARG A 124 5.11 3.33 15.48
N ALA A 125 4.02 3.50 16.23
CA ALA A 125 3.19 4.70 16.17
C ALA A 125 4.00 5.95 16.55
N GLU A 126 4.78 5.88 17.64
CA GLU A 126 5.70 6.95 18.04
C GLU A 126 6.69 7.32 16.93
N ASN A 127 7.31 6.33 16.28
CA ASN A 127 8.25 6.56 15.18
C ASN A 127 7.58 7.22 13.95
N ILE A 128 6.31 6.90 13.67
CA ILE A 128 5.52 7.58 12.63
C ILE A 128 5.21 9.01 13.05
N GLY A 129 4.90 9.27 14.32
CA GLY A 129 4.75 10.62 14.85
C GLY A 129 6.03 11.45 14.70
N GLU A 130 7.19 10.86 14.98
CA GLU A 130 8.50 11.48 14.74
C GLU A 130 8.75 11.82 13.26
N LEU A 131 8.17 11.06 12.32
CA LEU A 131 8.31 11.30 10.88
C LEU A 131 7.51 12.52 10.40
N LEU A 132 6.40 12.83 11.07
CA LEU A 132 5.51 13.95 10.74
C LEU A 132 5.93 15.27 11.40
N SER A 133 6.77 15.21 12.44
CA SER A 133 7.28 16.36 13.18
C SER A 133 8.47 17.03 12.49
#